data_AF-A0A7W8KNH0-F1
#
_entry.id   AF-A0A7W8KNH0-F1
#
_cell.length_a   1.000
_cell.length_b   1.000
_cell.length_c   1.000
_cell.angle_alpha   90.00
_cell.angle_beta   90.00
_cell.angle_gamma   90.00
#
_symmetry.space_group_name_H-M   'P 1'
#
loop_
_entity.id
_entity.type
_entity.pdbx_description
1 polymer ?
#
loop_
_entity_poly.entity_id
_entity_poly.type
_entity_poly.pdbx_seq_one_letter_code
_entity_poly.pdbx_strand_id
1 'polypeptide(L)'
;MHAISSAGFGLPRSFIVQALRRELIRIYGLADDCCTAMGVGETGEFLALDGQPDYNAPGFALRLSLADANGRRMQRLLEFEVGILMQQYRVRLGARSFNIAFLPALDRPALATAARAAMQEALRPQAQG
;
A
#
# COMPACT_ATOMS: atom_id res chain seq x y z
N MET A 1 13.77 -17.97 23.41
CA MET A 1 15.00 -17.44 22.78
C MET A 1 14.54 -16.44 21.72
N HIS A 2 14.31 -15.18 22.10
CA HIS A 2 13.90 -14.16 21.14
C HIS A 2 15.13 -13.74 20.34
N ALA A 3 15.19 -14.14 19.08
CA ALA A 3 16.12 -13.55 18.14
C ALA A 3 15.78 -12.06 18.05
N ILE A 4 16.63 -11.23 18.65
CA ILE A 4 16.71 -9.81 18.33
C ILE A 4 17.21 -9.78 16.89
N SER A 5 16.26 -9.81 15.95
CA SER A 5 16.56 -9.72 14.52
C SER A 5 16.96 -8.28 14.24
N SER A 6 18.26 -8.10 14.05
CA SER A 6 18.93 -6.99 13.38
C SER A 6 18.09 -5.72 13.19
N ALA A 7 18.38 -4.72 14.00
CA ALA A 7 18.19 -3.31 13.68
C ALA A 7 18.89 -2.99 12.34
N GLY A 8 18.24 -3.32 11.22
CA GLY A 8 18.56 -2.81 9.90
C GLY A 8 17.90 -1.45 9.79
N PHE A 9 18.70 -0.40 9.73
CA PHE A 9 18.29 0.98 9.47
C PHE A 9 17.19 1.06 8.38
N GLY A 10 15.93 1.19 8.77
CA GLY A 10 14.79 1.32 7.87
C GLY A 10 13.47 1.33 8.62
N LEU A 11 12.56 2.24 8.25
CA LEU A 11 11.19 2.22 8.78
C LEU A 11 10.48 0.94 8.31
N PRO A 12 9.50 0.40 9.07
CA PRO A 12 8.82 -0.84 8.71
C PRO A 12 8.11 -0.73 7.36
N ARG A 13 7.88 -1.86 6.67
CA ARG A 13 7.17 -1.87 5.37
C ARG A 13 5.77 -1.25 5.48
N SER A 14 5.10 -1.44 6.61
CA SER A 14 3.81 -0.80 6.90
C SER A 14 3.87 0.74 6.78
N PHE A 15 5.03 1.35 7.00
CA PHE A 15 5.23 2.79 6.86
C PHE A 15 4.95 3.27 5.43
N ILE A 16 5.52 2.60 4.41
CA ILE A 16 5.30 3.00 3.02
C ILE A 16 3.86 2.75 2.59
N VAL A 17 3.20 1.72 3.15
CA VAL A 17 1.79 1.43 2.89
C VAL A 17 0.90 2.56 3.43
N GLN A 18 1.17 3.01 4.65
CA GLN A 18 0.46 4.14 5.25
C GLN A 18 0.73 5.45 4.51
N ALA A 19 1.97 5.66 4.04
CA ALA A 19 2.31 6.80 3.20
C ALA A 19 1.54 6.76 1.86
N LEU A 20 1.43 5.60 1.22
CA LEU A 20 0.67 5.40 -0.01
C LEU A 20 -0.83 5.66 0.21
N ARG A 21 -1.41 5.14 1.31
CA ARG A 21 -2.79 5.44 1.74
C ARG A 21 -3.03 6.95 1.85
N ARG A 22 -2.17 7.66 2.59
CA ARG A 22 -2.28 9.11 2.77
C ARG A 22 -2.19 9.86 1.45
N GLU A 23 -1.31 9.42 0.56
CA GLU A 23 -1.12 10.05 -0.74
C GLU A 23 -2.32 9.82 -1.68
N LEU A 24 -2.95 8.64 -1.63
CA LEU A 24 -4.20 8.36 -2.33
C LEU A 24 -5.34 9.26 -1.83
N ILE A 25 -5.52 9.34 -0.51
CA ILE A 25 -6.49 10.23 0.13
C ILE A 25 -6.27 11.68 -0.32
N ARG A 26 -5.02 12.14 -0.31
CA ARG A 26 -4.64 13.50 -0.70
C ARG A 26 -4.87 13.80 -2.18
N ILE A 27 -4.47 12.91 -3.09
CA ILE A 27 -4.57 13.14 -4.55
C ILE A 27 -6.01 13.07 -5.02
N TYR A 28 -6.80 12.17 -4.46
CA TYR A 28 -8.16 11.88 -4.93
C TYR A 28 -9.27 12.44 -4.03
N GLY A 29 -8.92 13.13 -2.93
CA GLY A 29 -9.89 13.70 -2.00
C GLY A 29 -10.78 12.65 -1.34
N LEU A 30 -10.26 11.45 -1.11
CA LEU A 30 -11.02 10.37 -0.48
C LEU A 30 -11.21 10.68 1.01
N ALA A 31 -12.33 10.28 1.59
CA ALA A 31 -12.46 10.28 3.04
C ALA A 31 -11.54 9.20 3.66
N ASP A 32 -11.13 9.40 4.91
CA ASP A 32 -10.17 8.51 5.59
C ASP A 32 -10.68 7.06 5.71
N ASP A 33 -11.99 6.87 5.83
CA ASP A 33 -12.67 5.58 5.90
C ASP A 33 -12.79 4.89 4.53
N CYS A 34 -12.61 5.62 3.43
CA CYS A 34 -12.65 5.08 2.07
C CYS A 34 -11.37 4.36 1.66
N CYS A 35 -10.30 4.38 2.47
CA CYS A 35 -9.06 3.70 2.17
C CYS A 35 -8.52 2.97 3.41
N THR A 36 -8.55 1.64 3.41
CA THR A 36 -7.99 0.81 4.49
C THR A 36 -6.70 0.16 4.04
N ALA A 37 -5.63 0.29 4.83
CA ALA A 37 -4.37 -0.39 4.63
C ALA A 37 -4.32 -1.71 5.40
N MET A 38 -3.91 -2.78 4.73
CA MET A 38 -3.93 -4.15 5.24
C MET A 38 -2.61 -4.87 4.94
N GLY A 39 -2.16 -5.74 5.85
CA GLY A 39 -1.05 -6.67 5.65
C GLY A 39 -1.55 -8.09 5.39
N VAL A 40 -0.71 -8.92 4.78
CA VAL A 40 -1.00 -10.37 4.66
C VAL A 40 -0.64 -11.06 5.97
N GLY A 41 -1.63 -11.70 6.59
CA GLY A 41 -1.50 -12.55 7.76
C GLY A 41 -0.87 -13.91 7.43
N GLU A 42 -0.60 -14.70 8.47
CA GLU A 42 0.08 -15.99 8.34
C GLU A 42 -0.71 -17.01 7.51
N THR A 43 -2.05 -16.89 7.49
CA THR A 43 -2.94 -17.79 6.74
C THR A 43 -3.33 -17.24 5.36
N GLY A 44 -2.67 -16.15 4.92
CA GLY A 44 -2.94 -15.50 3.63
C GLY A 44 -4.11 -14.52 3.64
N GLU A 45 -4.71 -14.29 4.81
CA GLU A 45 -5.80 -13.34 5.00
C GLU A 45 -5.29 -11.89 5.06
N PHE A 46 -6.07 -10.92 4.60
CA PHE A 46 -5.71 -9.51 4.73
C PHE A 46 -6.22 -8.95 6.06
N LEU A 47 -5.28 -8.54 6.92
CA LEU A 47 -5.52 -7.99 8.25
C LEU A 47 -5.27 -6.48 8.26
N ALA A 48 -6.10 -5.71 8.97
CA ALA A 48 -5.88 -4.28 9.12
C ALA A 48 -4.54 -3.98 9.80
N LEU A 49 -3.84 -2.95 9.31
CA LEU A 49 -2.59 -2.48 9.93
C LEU A 49 -2.93 -1.63 11.17
N ASP A 50 -3.28 -2.28 12.28
CA ASP A 50 -3.75 -1.64 13.52
C ASP A 50 -2.61 -1.03 14.34
N GLY A 51 -1.78 -0.19 13.72
CA GLY A 51 -0.68 0.51 14.39
C GLY A 51 0.46 -0.39 14.88
N GLN A 52 0.43 -1.69 14.59
CA GLN A 52 1.53 -2.59 14.93
C GLN A 52 2.76 -2.32 14.05
N PRO A 53 3.93 -2.08 14.65
CA PRO A 53 5.15 -1.71 13.90
C PRO A 53 5.76 -2.88 13.13
N ASP A 54 5.44 -4.13 13.47
CA ASP A 54 6.24 -5.31 13.10
C ASP A 54 5.66 -6.18 11.98
N TYR A 55 5.01 -5.57 10.99
CA TYR A 55 4.65 -6.31 9.77
C TYR A 55 5.86 -6.48 8.85
N ASN A 56 6.55 -7.61 9.00
CA ASN A 56 7.70 -8.00 8.19
C ASN A 56 7.32 -8.70 6.88
N ALA A 57 6.07 -9.18 6.74
CA ALA A 57 5.60 -9.79 5.51
C ALA A 57 5.70 -8.80 4.31
N PRO A 58 6.07 -9.27 3.11
CA PRO A 58 6.17 -8.40 1.94
C PRO A 58 4.80 -8.08 1.33
N GLY A 59 3.77 -8.90 1.58
CA GLY A 59 2.44 -8.76 0.98
C GLY A 59 1.55 -7.79 1.75
N PHE A 60 0.87 -6.91 1.00
CA PHE A 60 -0.06 -5.92 1.52
C PHE A 60 -1.24 -5.75 0.58
N ALA A 61 -2.30 -5.14 1.09
CA ALA A 61 -3.40 -4.67 0.26
C ALA A 61 -3.95 -3.31 0.71
N LEU A 62 -4.56 -2.61 -0.23
CA LEU A 62 -5.40 -1.45 0.01
C LEU A 62 -6.82 -1.80 -0.38
N ARG A 63 -7.76 -1.66 0.56
CA ARG A 63 -9.18 -1.68 0.26
C ARG A 63 -9.65 -0.26 0.03
N LEU A 64 -10.15 0.00 -1.17
CA LEU A 64 -10.65 1.29 -1.61
C LEU A 64 -12.17 1.23 -1.75
N SER A 65 -12.88 2.19 -1.14
CA SER A 65 -14.30 2.43 -1.38
C SER A 65 -14.44 3.65 -2.27
N LEU A 66 -14.92 3.44 -3.48
CA LEU A 66 -15.01 4.44 -4.53
C LEU A 66 -16.46 4.54 -5.01
N ALA A 67 -16.96 5.75 -5.26
CA ALA A 67 -18.24 5.90 -5.94
C ALA A 67 -18.09 5.55 -7.43
N ASP A 68 -19.02 4.79 -7.99
CA ASP A 68 -19.15 4.60 -9.43
C ASP A 68 -19.84 5.81 -10.08
N ALA A 69 -19.98 5.77 -11.42
CA ALA A 69 -20.67 6.81 -12.19
C ALA A 69 -22.15 7.03 -11.78
N ASN A 70 -22.75 6.08 -11.07
CA ASN A 70 -24.13 6.13 -10.59
C ASN A 70 -24.22 6.47 -9.08
N GLY A 71 -23.11 6.86 -8.45
CA GLY A 71 -23.05 7.17 -7.02
C GLY A 71 -23.08 5.95 -6.10
N ARG A 72 -23.00 4.73 -6.64
CA ARG A 72 -22.93 3.51 -5.82
C ARG A 72 -21.51 3.34 -5.29
N ARG A 73 -21.38 3.01 -4.01
CA ARG A 73 -20.09 2.67 -3.41
C ARG A 73 -19.64 1.29 -3.88
N MET A 74 -18.60 1.25 -4.69
CA MET A 74 -17.88 0.04 -5.05
C MET A 74 -16.70 -0.16 -4.11
N GLN A 75 -16.44 -1.42 -3.75
CA GLN A 75 -15.21 -1.80 -3.08
C GLN A 75 -14.23 -2.39 -4.10
N ARG A 76 -12.96 -2.04 -3.94
CA ARG A 76 -11.83 -2.55 -4.73
C ARG A 76 -10.73 -2.99 -3.80
N LEU A 77 -10.22 -4.18 -4.02
CA LEU A 77 -9.04 -4.70 -3.35
C LEU A 77 -7.86 -4.56 -4.29
N LEU A 78 -6.80 -3.91 -3.80
CA LEU A 78 -5.55 -3.72 -4.51
C LEU A 78 -4.44 -4.43 -3.76
N GLU A 79 -3.91 -5.49 -4.33
CA GLU A 79 -2.84 -6.28 -3.74
C GLU A 79 -1.48 -5.85 -4.31
N PHE A 80 -0.47 -5.81 -3.45
CA PHE A 80 0.88 -5.44 -3.85
C PHE A 80 1.93 -5.95 -2.86
N GLU A 81 3.18 -5.97 -3.31
CA GLU A 81 4.33 -6.33 -2.48
C GLU A 81 5.19 -5.11 -2.17
N VAL A 82 5.80 -5.11 -0.98
CA VAL A 82 6.80 -4.13 -0.56
C VAL A 82 8.12 -4.85 -0.26
N GLY A 83 9.07 -4.69 -1.17
CA GLY A 83 10.47 -5.05 -0.95
C GLY A 83 11.26 -3.93 -0.28
N ILE A 84 12.38 -4.30 0.32
CA ILE A 84 13.40 -3.35 0.78
C ILE A 84 14.69 -3.69 0.02
N LEU A 85 15.23 -2.73 -0.73
CA LEU A 85 16.47 -2.89 -1.49
C LEU A 85 17.27 -1.58 -1.44
N MET A 86 18.56 -1.65 -1.07
CA MET A 86 19.46 -0.49 -1.09
C MET A 86 18.88 0.79 -0.44
N GLN A 87 18.28 0.66 0.75
CA GLN A 87 17.63 1.77 1.48
C GLN A 87 16.42 2.42 0.76
N GLN A 88 15.77 1.68 -0.12
CA GLN A 88 14.53 2.08 -0.79
C GLN A 88 13.44 1.04 -0.58
N TYR A 89 12.21 1.51 -0.51
CA TYR A 89 11.04 0.68 -0.67
C TYR A 89 10.82 0.38 -2.15
N ARG A 90 10.65 -0.90 -2.47
CA ARG A 90 10.22 -1.32 -3.81
C ARG A 90 8.77 -1.76 -3.73
N VAL A 91 7.85 -0.93 -4.21
CA VAL A 91 6.42 -1.24 -4.27
C VAL A 91 6.12 -1.90 -5.62
N ARG A 92 5.68 -3.16 -5.60
CA ARG A 92 5.29 -3.92 -6.79
C ARG A 92 3.78 -4.01 -6.88
N LEU A 93 3.21 -3.39 -7.91
CA LEU A 93 1.79 -3.39 -8.19
C LEU A 93 1.52 -4.04 -9.55
N GLY A 94 1.01 -5.28 -9.54
CA GLY A 94 0.89 -6.09 -10.76
C GLY A 94 2.24 -6.18 -11.49
N ALA A 95 2.27 -5.80 -12.76
CA ALA A 95 3.50 -5.76 -13.57
C ALA A 95 4.37 -4.51 -13.34
N ARG A 96 3.92 -3.53 -12.56
CA ARG A 96 4.61 -2.25 -12.32
C ARG A 96 5.42 -2.31 -11.03
N SER A 97 6.54 -1.59 -11.00
CA SER A 97 7.40 -1.48 -9.82
C SER A 97 7.82 -0.02 -9.63
N PHE A 98 7.76 0.45 -8.39
CA PHE A 98 8.15 1.80 -8.00
C PHE A 98 9.19 1.72 -6.90
N ASN A 99 10.28 2.46 -7.04
CA ASN A 99 11.27 2.63 -5.99
C ASN A 99 10.99 3.95 -5.27
N ILE A 100 10.87 3.92 -3.95
CA ILE A 100 10.56 5.07 -3.12
C ILE A 100 11.59 5.14 -2.00
N ALA A 101 12.20 6.30 -1.78
CA ALA A 101 13.17 6.47 -0.70
C ALA A 101 12.58 6.12 0.68
N PHE A 102 13.42 5.63 1.60
CA PHE A 102 13.05 5.32 2.99
C PHE A 102 12.48 6.48 3.80
N LEU A 103 12.70 7.70 3.35
CA LEU A 103 11.99 8.88 3.81
C LEU A 103 11.00 9.32 2.70
N PRO A 104 9.81 8.70 2.57
CA PRO A 104 8.81 9.03 1.55
C PRO A 104 8.41 10.50 1.53
N ALA A 105 8.48 11.19 2.68
CA ALA A 105 8.23 12.63 2.76
C ALA A 105 9.21 13.46 1.90
N LEU A 106 10.40 12.93 1.64
CA LEU A 106 11.44 13.50 0.77
C LEU A 106 11.35 13.00 -0.68
N ASP A 107 10.55 11.96 -0.95
CA ASP A 107 10.34 11.36 -2.27
C ASP A 107 8.85 11.34 -2.66
N ARG A 108 8.21 12.49 -2.46
CA ARG A 108 6.79 12.71 -2.81
C ARG A 108 6.49 12.43 -4.29
N PRO A 109 7.35 12.77 -5.27
CA PRO A 109 7.05 12.46 -6.67
C PRO A 109 6.93 10.96 -6.95
N ALA A 110 7.81 10.12 -6.40
CA ALA A 110 7.71 8.68 -6.57
C ALA A 110 6.48 8.10 -5.87
N LEU A 111 6.19 8.57 -4.65
CA LEU A 111 5.00 8.17 -3.89
C LEU A 111 3.70 8.54 -4.63
N ALA A 112 3.62 9.76 -5.18
CA ALA A 112 2.48 10.23 -5.96
C ALA A 112 2.32 9.42 -7.27
N THR A 113 3.42 9.00 -7.88
CA THR A 113 3.40 8.16 -9.08
C THR A 113 2.86 6.76 -8.75
N ALA A 114 3.33 6.15 -7.66
CA ALA A 114 2.80 4.88 -7.17
C ALA A 114 1.31 4.98 -6.81
N ALA A 115 0.89 6.06 -6.13
CA ALA A 115 -0.52 6.30 -5.78
C ALA A 115 -1.42 6.41 -7.02
N ARG A 116 -0.99 7.14 -8.05
CA ARG A 116 -1.76 7.22 -9.31
C ARG A 116 -1.86 5.86 -10.00
N ALA A 117 -0.78 5.08 -10.01
CA ALA A 117 -0.80 3.74 -10.59
C ALA A 117 -1.72 2.80 -9.80
N ALA A 118 -1.72 2.88 -8.46
CA ALA A 118 -2.63 2.16 -7.58
C ALA A 118 -4.10 2.45 -7.91
N MET A 119 -4.45 3.71 -8.09
CA MET A 119 -5.82 4.08 -8.46
C MET A 119 -6.18 3.64 -9.88
N GLN A 120 -5.27 3.74 -10.84
CA GLN A 120 -5.50 3.21 -12.20
C GLN A 120 -5.80 1.71 -12.18
N GLU A 121 -5.07 0.95 -11.37
CA GLU A 121 -5.29 -0.48 -11.22
C GLU A 121 -6.63 -0.78 -10.53
N ALA A 122 -6.99 -0.04 -9.48
CA ALA A 122 -8.28 -0.20 -8.80
C ALA A 122 -9.49 0.12 -9.70
N LEU A 123 -9.32 1.03 -10.66
CA LEU A 123 -10.34 1.41 -11.63
C LEU A 123 -10.38 0.52 -12.87
N ARG A 124 -9.41 -0.39 -13.05
CA ARG A 124 -9.45 -1.31 -14.20
C ARG A 124 -10.69 -2.18 -14.09
N PRO A 125 -11.45 -2.33 -15.19
CA PRO A 125 -12.53 -3.32 -15.22
C PRO A 125 -11.89 -4.69 -15.02
N GLN A 126 -12.31 -5.41 -13.97
CA GLN A 126 -11.92 -6.81 -13.83
C GLN A 126 -12.47 -7.54 -15.05
N ALA A 127 -11.57 -8.07 -15.89
CA ALA A 127 -11.95 -8.99 -16.93
C ALA A 127 -12.64 -10.16 -16.21
N GLN A 128 -13.95 -10.29 -16.42
CA GLN A 128 -14.69 -11.47 -16.01
C GLN A 128 -14.09 -12.63 -16.81
N GLY A 129 -13.21 -13.39 -16.16
CA GLY A 129 -12.79 -14.71 -16.64
C GLY A 129 -13.84 -15.75 -16.29
#